data_AF-A0A645F2M3-F1
#
_entry.id   AF-A0A645F2M3-F1
#
_cell.length_a   1.000
_cell.length_b   1.000
_cell.length_c   1.000
_cell.angle_alpha   90.00
_cell.angle_beta   90.00
_cell.angle_gamma   90.00
#
_symmetry.space_group_name_H-M   'P 1'
#
loop_
_entity.id
_entity.type
_entity.pdbx_description
1 polymer ?
#
loop_
_entity_poly.entity_id
_entity_poly.type
_entity_poly.pdbx_seq_one_letter_code
_entity_poly.pdbx_strand_id
1 'polypeptide(L)'
;MNNHSKTILEKYKNIAFQERKVLPVISNQRMNTYLKELAEFAEINEPAPETYYNGNERIDVVTPKYALLSMPLVALSSATPFHLAFRQMWL
;
A
#
# COMPACT_ATOMS: atom_id res chain seq x y z
N MET A 1 14.49 12.79 17.08
CA MET A 1 14.53 12.21 15.72
C MET A 1 15.29 10.88 15.78
N ASN A 2 14.67 9.80 15.27
CA ASN A 2 15.24 8.45 15.29
C ASN A 2 16.53 8.39 14.44
N ASN A 3 17.53 7.62 14.86
CA ASN A 3 18.79 7.43 14.14
C ASN A 3 18.56 6.91 12.70
N HIS A 4 17.59 6.03 12.49
CA HIS A 4 17.23 5.54 11.15
C HIS A 4 16.74 6.67 10.24
N SER A 5 15.90 7.57 10.76
CA SER A 5 15.39 8.72 10.01
C SER A 5 16.50 9.70 9.64
N LYS A 6 17.49 9.90 10.52
CA LYS A 6 18.66 10.76 10.23
C LYS A 6 19.48 10.21 9.06
N THR A 7 19.74 8.91 9.04
CA THR A 7 20.52 8.28 7.95
C THR A 7 19.84 8.42 6.60
N ILE A 8 18.50 8.36 6.55
CA ILE A 8 17.74 8.58 5.31
C ILE A 8 17.95 10.03 4.82
N LEU A 9 17.86 11.02 5.71
CA LEU A 9 18.05 12.43 5.34
C LEU A 9 19.47 12.73 4.86
N GLU A 10 20.49 12.13 5.48
CA GLU A 10 21.89 12.31 5.05
C GLU A 10 22.13 11.83 3.61
N LYS A 11 21.42 10.79 3.13
CA LYS A 11 21.52 10.33 1.73
C LYS A 11 21.10 11.40 0.71
N TYR A 12 20.21 12.31 1.10
CA TYR A 12 19.63 13.32 0.21
C TYR A 12 20.21 14.74 0.44
N LYS A 13 21.19 14.90 1.34
CA LYS A 13 21.72 16.19 1.78
C LYS A 13 22.32 17.06 0.68
N ASN A 14 22.87 16.43 -0.36
CA ASN A 14 23.51 17.12 -1.49
C ASN A 14 22.58 17.24 -2.71
N ILE A 15 21.32 16.84 -2.58
CA ILE A 15 20.34 16.85 -3.69
C ILE A 15 19.36 17.99 -3.43
N ALA A 16 19.39 19.00 -4.30
CA ALA A 16 18.43 20.10 -4.24
C ALA A 16 17.11 19.67 -4.87
N PHE A 17 16.04 19.62 -4.08
CA PHE A 17 14.69 19.44 -4.60
C PHE A 17 13.99 20.80 -4.75
N GLN A 18 13.06 20.86 -5.70
CA GLN A 18 12.19 22.01 -5.88
C GLN A 18 11.28 22.21 -4.65
N GLU A 19 10.77 23.43 -4.47
CA GLU A 19 9.75 23.75 -3.45
C GLU A 19 10.18 23.55 -1.98
N ARG A 20 11.48 23.66 -1.66
CA ARG A 20 12.05 23.47 -0.31
C ARG A 20 11.77 22.08 0.31
N LYS A 21 11.60 21.07 -0.54
CA LYS A 21 11.42 19.69 -0.07
C LYS A 21 12.77 19.06 0.28
N VAL A 22 12.78 18.22 1.29
CA VAL A 22 13.98 17.49 1.75
C VAL A 22 14.07 16.07 1.20
N LEU A 23 12.97 15.57 0.64
CA LEU A 23 12.84 14.21 0.11
C LEU A 23 12.12 14.25 -1.24
N PRO A 24 12.34 13.25 -2.11
CA PRO A 24 11.57 13.09 -3.33
C PRO A 24 10.10 12.80 -2.98
N VAL A 25 9.18 13.52 -3.63
CA VAL A 25 7.74 13.25 -3.51
C VAL A 25 7.34 12.31 -4.63
N ILE A 26 6.91 11.12 -4.25
CA ILE A 26 6.35 10.14 -5.18
C ILE A 26 4.82 10.21 -5.16
N SER A 27 4.20 9.96 -6.30
CA SER A 27 2.74 9.85 -6.39
C SER A 27 2.22 8.70 -5.53
N ASN A 28 1.03 8.85 -4.94
CA ASN A 28 0.40 7.79 -4.13
C ASN A 28 0.24 6.46 -4.88
N GLN A 29 0.00 6.49 -6.19
CA GLN A 29 -0.09 5.28 -7.02
C GLN A 29 1.24 4.52 -7.05
N ARG A 30 2.35 5.20 -7.37
CA ARG A 30 3.70 4.60 -7.36
C ARG A 30 4.13 4.12 -5.98
N MET A 31 3.76 4.84 -4.91
CA MET A 31 4.01 4.41 -3.54
C MET A 31 3.36 3.05 -3.27
N ASN A 32 2.09 2.87 -3.66
CA ASN A 32 1.40 1.60 -3.47
C ASN A 32 2.08 0.46 -4.23
N THR A 33 2.54 0.70 -5.47
CA THR A 33 3.29 -0.31 -6.24
C THR A 33 4.54 -0.76 -5.49
N TYR A 34 5.37 0.17 -5.02
CA TYR A 34 6.59 -0.18 -4.29
C TYR A 34 6.31 -0.91 -2.98
N LEU A 35 5.24 -0.58 -2.25
CA LEU A 35 4.85 -1.30 -1.04
C LEU A 35 4.49 -2.76 -1.33
N LYS A 36 3.78 -3.02 -2.44
CA LYS A 36 3.42 -4.38 -2.85
C LYS A 36 4.64 -5.19 -3.26
N GLU A 37 5.52 -4.61 -4.08
CA GLU A 37 6.77 -5.25 -4.51
C GLU A 37 7.67 -5.59 -3.31
N LEU A 38 7.85 -4.65 -2.37
CA LEU A 38 8.66 -4.89 -1.16
C LEU A 38 8.04 -5.97 -0.27
N ALA A 39 6.72 -6.01 -0.16
CA ALA A 39 6.02 -7.04 0.62
C ALA A 39 6.08 -8.42 -0.04
N GLU A 40 6.06 -8.48 -1.38
CA GLU A 40 6.28 -9.70 -2.14
C GLU A 40 7.72 -10.22 -1.93
N PHE A 41 8.73 -9.34 -1.99
CA PHE A 41 10.12 -9.70 -1.67
C PHE A 41 10.32 -10.11 -0.21
N ALA A 42 9.51 -9.57 0.72
CA ALA A 42 9.51 -9.95 2.12
C ALA A 42 8.67 -11.22 2.40
N GLU A 43 8.18 -11.89 1.35
CA GLU A 43 7.39 -13.12 1.42
C GLU A 43 6.11 -12.99 2.26
N ILE A 44 5.51 -11.79 2.29
CA ILE A 44 4.23 -11.52 2.98
C ILE A 44 3.07 -12.03 2.10
N ASN A 45 3.05 -13.36 1.92
CA ASN A 45 2.19 -14.08 1.00
C ASN A 45 1.06 -14.82 1.70
N GLU A 46 0.84 -14.56 3.00
CA GLU A 46 -0.26 -15.15 3.76
C GLU A 46 -1.58 -15.03 2.97
N PRO A 47 -2.29 -16.15 2.70
CA PRO A 47 -3.54 -16.11 1.97
C PRO A 47 -4.60 -15.44 2.84
N ALA A 48 -5.17 -14.35 2.34
CA ALA A 48 -6.30 -13.67 2.96
C ALA A 48 -7.59 -14.12 2.25
N PRO A 49 -8.47 -14.92 2.90
CA PRO A 49 -9.76 -15.27 2.33
C PRO A 49 -10.69 -14.05 2.40
N GLU A 50 -11.30 -13.72 1.26
CA GLU A 50 -12.23 -12.61 1.15
C GLU A 50 -13.53 -13.10 0.53
N THR A 51 -14.63 -12.71 1.17
CA THR A 51 -15.97 -13.12 0.77
C THR A 51 -16.78 -11.86 0.54
N TYR A 52 -17.26 -11.65 -0.68
CA TYR A 52 -18.05 -10.47 -1.00
C TYR A 52 -19.24 -10.81 -1.89
N TYR A 53 -20.21 -9.90 -1.90
CA TYR A 53 -21.45 -10.05 -2.63
C TYR A 53 -21.45 -9.10 -3.83
N ASN A 54 -21.70 -9.64 -5.02
CA ASN A 54 -22.02 -8.85 -6.21
C ASN A 54 -23.52 -9.06 -6.53
N GLY A 55 -24.34 -8.10 -6.12
CA GLY A 55 -25.80 -8.28 -6.12
C GLY A 55 -26.22 -9.48 -5.25
N ASN A 56 -26.75 -10.53 -5.90
CA ASN A 56 -27.17 -11.78 -5.24
C ASN A 56 -26.10 -12.89 -5.28
N GLU A 57 -25.00 -12.70 -6.00
CA GLU A 57 -23.95 -13.71 -6.13
C GLU A 57 -22.91 -13.54 -5.02
N ARG A 58 -22.60 -14.65 -4.34
CA ARG A 58 -21.50 -14.73 -3.38
C ARG A 58 -20.23 -15.15 -4.12
N ILE A 59 -19.18 -14.34 -3.99
CA ILE A 59 -17.88 -14.62 -4.59
C ILE A 59 -16.87 -14.77 -3.45
N ASP A 60 -16.22 -15.93 -3.39
CA ASP A 60 -15.13 -16.22 -2.45
C ASP A 60 -13.81 -16.18 -3.23
N VAL A 61 -12.90 -15.28 -2.86
CA VAL A 61 -11.59 -15.09 -3.50
C VAL A 61 -10.50 -15.24 -2.45
N VAL A 62 -9.42 -15.93 -2.80
CA VAL A 62 -8.21 -15.98 -1.98
C VAL A 62 -7.18 -15.05 -2.62
N THR A 63 -6.85 -13.97 -1.93
CA THR A 63 -5.87 -12.99 -2.40
C THR A 63 -4.65 -13.01 -1.47
N PRO A 64 -3.41 -12.99 -1.97
CA PRO A 64 -2.26 -12.93 -1.09
C PRO A 64 -2.17 -11.54 -0.43
N LYS A 65 -1.74 -11.51 0.83
CA LYS A 65 -1.74 -10.31 1.68
C LYS A 65 -1.00 -9.12 1.08
N TYR A 66 0.14 -9.34 0.41
CA TYR A 66 0.87 -8.27 -0.26
C TYR A 66 0.01 -7.52 -1.29
N ALA A 67 -0.87 -8.20 -2.01
CA ALA A 67 -1.67 -7.59 -3.08
C ALA A 67 -2.75 -6.63 -2.54
N LEU A 68 -3.12 -6.80 -1.27
CA LEU A 68 -4.07 -5.93 -0.55
C LEU A 68 -3.40 -4.64 -0.05
N LEU A 69 -2.08 -4.64 0.14
CA LEU A 69 -1.37 -3.50 0.71
C LEU A 69 -1.53 -2.24 -0.15
N SER A 70 -2.11 -1.22 0.46
CA SER A 70 -2.22 0.13 -0.11
C SER A 70 -2.20 1.15 1.01
N MET A 71 -1.77 2.37 0.73
CA MET A 71 -1.62 3.45 1.73
C MET A 71 -2.92 3.72 2.53
N PRO A 72 -4.14 3.74 1.95
CA PRO A 72 -5.35 3.79 2.76
C PRO A 72 -5.53 2.56 3.64
N LEU A 73 -5.19 1.35 3.18
CA LEU A 73 -5.32 0.11 3.95
C LEU A 73 -4.37 0.07 5.17
N VAL A 74 -3.16 0.64 5.06
CA VAL A 74 -2.20 0.71 6.19
C VAL A 74 -2.71 1.60 7.33
N ALA A 75 -3.47 2.65 7.01
CA ALA A 75 -4.08 3.53 8.01
C ALA A 75 -5.42 3.01 8.55
N LEU A 76 -6.10 2.13 7.81
CA LEU A 76 -7.52 1.76 8.02
C LEU A 76 -7.71 0.28 8.37
N SER A 77 -6.80 -0.33 9.13
CA SER A 77 -6.92 -1.72 9.59
C SER A 77 -8.14 -2.01 10.49
N SER A 78 -9.03 -1.03 10.76
CA SER A 78 -10.16 -1.18 11.69
C SER A 78 -11.56 -1.08 11.07
N ALA A 79 -11.75 -0.66 9.82
CA ALA A 79 -13.10 -0.59 9.25
C ALA A 79 -13.09 -0.58 7.72
N THR A 80 -13.64 -1.63 7.13
CA THR A 80 -13.94 -1.79 5.68
C THR A 80 -12.73 -1.97 4.75
N PRO A 81 -12.64 -3.11 4.03
CA PRO A 81 -11.69 -3.29 2.96
C PRO A 81 -12.04 -2.38 1.76
N PHE A 82 -11.39 -1.22 1.67
CA PHE A 82 -11.56 -0.25 0.57
C PHE A 82 -11.33 -0.88 -0.82
N HIS A 83 -10.47 -1.90 -0.90
CA HIS A 83 -10.25 -2.64 -2.15
C HIS A 83 -11.47 -3.44 -2.59
N LEU A 84 -12.29 -3.92 -1.64
CA LEU A 84 -13.54 -4.65 -1.91
C LEU A 84 -14.59 -3.72 -2.51
N ALA A 85 -14.69 -2.50 -1.97
CA ALA A 85 -15.56 -1.45 -2.52
C ALA A 85 -15.10 -1.00 -3.92
N PHE A 86 -13.79 -0.83 -4.12
CA PHE A 86 -13.24 -0.49 -5.44
C PHE A 86 -13.47 -1.59 -6.47
N ARG A 87 -13.39 -2.87 -6.08
CA ARG A 87 -13.62 -4.03 -6.95
C ARG A 87 -15.11 -4.24 -7.28
N GLN A 88 -16.02 -3.94 -6.35
CA GLN A 88 -17.47 -3.96 -6.61
C GLN A 88 -17.92 -2.81 -7.53
N MET A 89 -17.21 -1.68 -7.54
CA MET A 89 -17.58 -0.52 -8.36
C MET A 89 -17.09 -0.63 -9.82
N TRP A 90 -16.25 -1.63 -10.13
CA TRP A 90 -15.64 -1.89 -11.44
C TRP A 90 -16.04 -3.26 -12.04
N LEU A 91 -17.05 -3.91 -11.45
CA LEU A 91 -17.74 -5.11 -11.96
C LEU A 91 -19.22 -4.78 -12.16
#